data_AF-A0A6N6JDG1-F1
#
_entry.id   AF-A0A6N6JDG1-F1
#
_cell.length_a   1.000
_cell.length_b   1.000
_cell.length_c   1.000
_cell.angle_alpha   90.00
_cell.angle_beta   90.00
_cell.angle_gamma   90.00
#
_symmetry.space_group_name_H-M   'P 1'
#
loop_
_entity.id
_entity.type
_entity.pdbx_description
1 polymer ?
#
loop_
_entity_poly.entity_id
_entity_poly.type
_entity_poly.pdbx_seq_one_letter_code
_entity_poly.pdbx_strand_id
1 'polypeptide(L)'
;MQGRTHWQSVTNLTVNEGVNIKKHYYKGARYCAYAMMTKGEAHASNKLNIKYDALSSDQVWGKLRHICDIKDRSNTIQPLRNYTSSNPAPHYLRLSGDYFHYHRIHISPKPLIISEGKTDYTYLKEAILWHKSNARVATNLVDISRFPTKGKKANGDHWGVDFVKHSKSADRFLDVSGGGGNLVKFCKLHIERTKKFHAVEGQKPVIVIVDNDKQSEGMWTFIKRETNSLAKVDGSKTYYKVSSNLYVVPIPKPAGLVEDVYIEMLFPDEWLKYELDGRKPKLRQKKGEKLQPSEYGKGEFASKVIRANRGKVDCSEFYPLLQTLCDIADGTAT
;
A
#
# COMPACT_ATOMS: atom_id res chain seq x y z
N MET A 1 -19.15 -32.04 -26.90
CA MET A 1 -18.81 -32.48 -25.52
C MET A 1 -17.42 -33.07 -25.54
N GLN A 2 -16.42 -32.42 -24.92
CA GLN A 2 -15.10 -33.02 -24.73
C GLN A 2 -15.19 -34.01 -23.56
N GLY A 3 -14.85 -35.27 -23.80
CA GLY A 3 -14.93 -36.33 -22.79
C GLY A 3 -13.91 -36.14 -21.66
N ARG A 4 -14.25 -36.61 -20.45
CA ARG A 4 -13.46 -36.57 -19.20
C ARG A 4 -11.99 -37.02 -19.29
N THR A 5 -11.59 -37.64 -20.40
CA THR A 5 -10.28 -38.24 -20.63
C THR A 5 -9.40 -37.48 -21.63
N HIS A 6 -9.91 -36.41 -22.26
CA HIS A 6 -9.17 -35.67 -23.29
C HIS A 6 -8.60 -34.35 -22.75
N TRP A 7 -7.28 -34.17 -22.88
CA TRP A 7 -6.54 -33.00 -22.39
C TRP A 7 -5.96 -32.25 -23.58
N GLN A 8 -6.39 -31.01 -23.82
CA GLN A 8 -5.70 -30.10 -24.73
C GLN A 8 -4.72 -29.22 -23.95
N SER A 9 -3.49 -29.13 -24.44
CA SER A 9 -2.43 -28.31 -23.87
C SER A 9 -2.17 -27.09 -24.75
N VAL A 10 -2.73 -25.95 -24.37
CA VAL A 10 -2.33 -24.64 -24.91
C VAL A 10 -1.91 -23.80 -23.71
N THR A 11 -0.76 -23.13 -23.78
CA THR A 11 -0.26 -22.19 -22.75
C THR A 11 -0.22 -22.71 -21.29
N ASN A 12 0.14 -23.97 -21.05
CA ASN A 12 0.16 -24.62 -19.71
C ASN A 12 -1.20 -24.64 -18.98
N LEU A 13 -2.27 -24.36 -19.71
CA LEU A 13 -3.62 -24.70 -19.31
C LEU A 13 -3.87 -26.17 -19.61
N THR A 14 -4.69 -26.78 -18.77
CA THR A 14 -5.28 -28.09 -19.01
C THR A 14 -6.78 -27.92 -18.93
N VAL A 15 -7.46 -28.23 -20.03
CA VAL A 15 -8.92 -28.12 -20.14
C VAL A 15 -9.51 -29.50 -19.86
N ASN A 16 -10.22 -29.63 -18.74
CA ASN A 16 -11.08 -30.78 -18.43
C ASN A 16 -12.54 -30.28 -18.42
N GLU A 17 -13.35 -30.59 -17.39
CA GLU A 17 -14.64 -29.93 -17.15
C GLU A 17 -14.51 -28.40 -16.87
N GLY A 18 -13.29 -27.92 -16.61
CA GLY A 18 -12.95 -26.50 -16.48
C GLY A 18 -11.46 -26.22 -16.71
N VAL A 19 -11.08 -24.93 -16.77
CA VAL A 19 -9.69 -24.49 -16.98
C VAL A 19 -8.88 -24.74 -15.70
N ASN A 20 -7.81 -25.53 -15.78
CA ASN A 20 -6.94 -25.83 -14.65
C ASN A 20 -5.45 -25.63 -15.00
N ILE A 21 -4.63 -25.48 -13.96
CA ILE A 21 -3.18 -25.28 -14.07
C ILE A 21 -2.49 -26.62 -13.95
N LYS A 22 -1.54 -26.89 -14.86
CA LYS A 22 -0.72 -28.10 -14.77
C LYS A 22 0.07 -28.14 -13.46
N LYS A 23 0.05 -29.31 -12.80
CA LYS A 23 0.72 -29.54 -11.51
C LYS A 23 2.20 -29.16 -11.52
N HIS A 24 2.92 -29.45 -12.61
CA HIS A 24 4.34 -29.12 -12.74
C HIS A 24 4.57 -27.59 -12.75
N TYR A 25 3.75 -26.84 -13.48
CA TYR A 25 3.84 -25.38 -13.57
C TYR A 25 3.61 -24.75 -12.20
N TYR A 26 2.56 -25.17 -11.48
CA TYR A 26 2.28 -24.67 -10.14
C TYR A 26 3.41 -24.97 -9.14
N LYS A 27 3.96 -26.20 -9.15
CA LYS A 27 5.10 -26.58 -8.32
C LYS A 27 6.34 -25.75 -8.65
N GLY A 28 6.61 -25.50 -9.93
CA GLY A 28 7.73 -24.68 -10.38
C GLY A 28 7.59 -23.22 -9.94
N ALA A 29 6.42 -22.61 -10.15
CA ALA A 29 6.16 -21.23 -9.70
C ALA A 29 6.29 -21.10 -8.18
N ARG A 30 5.78 -22.08 -7.41
CA ARG A 30 5.96 -22.14 -5.96
C ARG A 30 7.44 -22.22 -5.56
N TYR A 31 8.23 -23.05 -6.24
CA TYR A 31 9.65 -23.17 -5.98
C TYR A 31 10.39 -21.85 -6.24
N CYS A 32 10.15 -21.21 -7.38
CA CYS A 32 10.77 -19.92 -7.70
C CYS A 32 10.36 -18.81 -6.72
N ALA A 33 9.08 -18.74 -6.34
CA ALA A 33 8.61 -17.79 -5.36
C ALA A 33 9.29 -17.99 -3.99
N TYR A 34 9.41 -19.24 -3.54
CA TYR A 34 10.10 -19.57 -2.29
C TYR A 34 11.59 -19.23 -2.34
N ALA A 35 12.29 -19.60 -3.41
CA ALA A 35 13.71 -19.31 -3.60
C ALA A 35 13.96 -17.80 -3.61
N MET A 36 13.16 -17.05 -4.37
CA MET A 36 13.26 -15.59 -4.42
C MET A 36 13.04 -14.96 -3.05
N MET A 37 12.00 -15.37 -2.31
CA MET A 37 11.72 -14.83 -0.98
C MET A 37 12.84 -15.13 0.03
N THR A 38 13.38 -16.35 0.02
CA THR A 38 14.33 -16.82 1.05
C THR A 38 15.80 -16.63 0.70
N LYS A 39 16.14 -16.40 -0.57
CA LYS A 39 17.52 -16.25 -1.06
C LYS A 39 17.77 -14.97 -1.86
N GLY A 40 16.72 -14.26 -2.28
CA GLY A 40 16.84 -13.07 -3.13
C GLY A 40 16.98 -13.37 -4.63
N GLU A 41 17.14 -14.64 -5.00
CA GLU A 41 17.31 -15.09 -6.37
C GLU A 41 16.47 -16.34 -6.67
N ALA A 42 16.03 -16.48 -7.92
CA ALA A 42 15.36 -17.67 -8.40
C ALA A 42 15.78 -18.00 -9.82
N HIS A 43 16.20 -19.24 -10.05
CA HIS A 43 16.49 -19.75 -11.38
C HIS A 43 15.31 -20.55 -11.92
N ALA A 44 15.12 -20.49 -13.23
CA ALA A 44 14.23 -21.39 -13.92
C ALA A 44 14.78 -22.83 -13.83
N SER A 45 14.27 -23.62 -12.89
CA SER A 45 14.62 -25.05 -12.82
C SER A 45 14.03 -25.80 -14.03
N ASN A 46 14.61 -26.95 -14.39
CA ASN A 46 14.06 -27.90 -15.37
C ASN A 46 12.58 -28.25 -15.13
N LYS A 47 12.05 -28.06 -13.90
CA LYS A 47 10.64 -28.30 -13.56
C LYS A 47 9.67 -27.29 -14.21
N LEU A 48 10.15 -26.18 -14.75
CA LEU A 48 9.36 -25.19 -15.49
C LEU A 48 9.50 -25.28 -17.02
N ASN A 49 10.38 -26.15 -17.55
CA ASN A 49 10.74 -26.21 -18.97
C ASN A 49 11.13 -24.83 -19.57
N ILE A 50 11.85 -24.03 -18.80
CA ILE A 50 12.39 -22.74 -19.25
C ILE A 50 13.92 -22.87 -19.17
N LYS A 51 14.64 -22.33 -20.18
CA LYS A 51 16.12 -22.25 -20.19
C LYS A 51 16.62 -21.61 -18.89
N TYR A 52 17.83 -21.96 -18.48
CA TYR A 52 18.46 -21.67 -17.18
C TYR A 52 18.78 -20.18 -16.90
N ASP A 53 17.83 -19.29 -17.12
CA ASP A 53 18.00 -17.87 -16.84
C ASP A 53 17.53 -17.55 -15.41
N ALA A 54 18.21 -16.59 -14.78
CA ALA A 54 17.72 -15.98 -13.55
C ALA A 54 16.39 -15.27 -13.83
N LEU A 55 15.40 -15.50 -12.97
CA LEU A 55 14.08 -14.89 -13.10
C LEU A 55 14.05 -13.55 -12.36
N SER A 56 13.45 -12.53 -12.98
CA SER A 56 13.13 -11.29 -12.27
C SER A 56 11.94 -11.49 -11.32
N SER A 57 11.84 -10.62 -10.31
CA SER A 57 10.71 -10.63 -9.37
C SER A 57 9.36 -10.46 -10.09
N ASP A 58 9.31 -9.62 -11.13
CA ASP A 58 8.13 -9.42 -11.99
C ASP A 58 7.73 -10.70 -12.74
N GLN A 59 8.69 -11.45 -13.27
CA GLN A 59 8.42 -12.71 -13.98
C GLN A 59 7.79 -13.75 -13.04
N VAL A 60 8.30 -13.86 -11.81
CA VAL A 60 7.72 -14.76 -10.80
C VAL A 60 6.34 -14.27 -10.37
N TRP A 61 6.16 -12.96 -10.17
CA TRP A 61 4.85 -12.39 -9.86
C TRP A 61 3.83 -12.65 -10.98
N GLY A 62 4.21 -12.48 -12.24
CA GLY A 62 3.37 -12.77 -13.40
C GLY A 62 2.90 -14.23 -13.44
N LYS A 63 3.80 -15.18 -13.10
CA LYS A 63 3.44 -16.61 -12.99
C LYS A 63 2.43 -16.86 -11.87
N LEU A 64 2.63 -16.27 -10.69
CA LEU A 64 1.68 -16.39 -9.58
C LEU A 64 0.35 -15.70 -9.88
N ARG A 65 0.37 -14.59 -10.61
CA ARG A 65 -0.84 -13.89 -11.03
C ARG A 65 -1.64 -14.72 -12.01
N HIS A 66 -0.99 -15.33 -12.99
CA HIS A 66 -1.61 -16.30 -13.90
C HIS A 66 -2.27 -17.46 -13.13
N ILE A 67 -1.59 -17.97 -12.09
CA ILE A 67 -2.15 -19.01 -11.21
C ILE A 67 -3.42 -18.52 -10.50
N CYS A 68 -3.37 -17.33 -9.90
CA CYS A 68 -4.54 -16.72 -9.26
C CYS A 68 -5.68 -16.53 -10.26
N ASP A 69 -5.42 -15.94 -11.42
CA ASP A 69 -6.46 -15.62 -12.40
C ASP A 69 -7.21 -16.87 -12.89
N ILE A 70 -6.52 -18.01 -13.06
CA ILE A 70 -7.19 -19.27 -13.42
C ILE A 70 -7.98 -19.84 -12.25
N LYS A 71 -7.40 -19.87 -11.05
CA LYS A 71 -8.05 -20.43 -9.86
C LYS A 71 -9.25 -19.60 -9.40
N ASP A 72 -9.22 -18.30 -9.66
CA ASP A 72 -10.29 -17.36 -9.35
C ASP A 72 -11.49 -17.52 -10.29
N ARG A 73 -11.29 -17.97 -11.53
CA ARG A 73 -12.44 -18.26 -12.44
C ARG A 73 -13.31 -19.40 -11.94
N SER A 74 -12.75 -20.29 -11.13
CA SER A 74 -13.43 -21.44 -10.54
C SER A 74 -13.95 -21.21 -9.12
N ASN A 75 -13.67 -20.05 -8.49
CA ASN A 75 -13.99 -19.81 -7.08
C ASN A 75 -14.46 -18.37 -6.82
N THR A 76 -15.35 -18.19 -5.84
CA THR A 76 -15.70 -16.84 -5.38
C THR A 76 -14.49 -16.19 -4.69
N ILE A 77 -14.04 -15.06 -5.25
CA ILE A 77 -12.86 -14.34 -4.78
C ILE A 77 -13.14 -13.75 -3.39
N GLN A 78 -12.33 -14.12 -2.40
CA GLN A 78 -12.35 -13.48 -1.07
C GLN A 78 -10.96 -12.91 -0.73
N PRO A 79 -10.90 -11.74 -0.07
CA PRO A 79 -9.67 -11.22 0.54
C PRO A 79 -9.08 -12.19 1.56
N LEU A 80 -7.75 -12.19 1.75
CA LEU A 80 -7.09 -13.10 2.70
C LEU A 80 -7.65 -12.99 4.12
N ARG A 81 -8.08 -11.79 4.54
CA ARG A 81 -8.69 -11.54 5.86
C ARG A 81 -9.99 -12.30 6.14
N ASN A 82 -10.68 -12.79 5.09
CA ASN A 82 -11.95 -13.48 5.24
C ASN A 82 -11.78 -14.98 5.51
N TYR A 83 -10.55 -15.49 5.42
CA TYR A 83 -10.22 -16.87 5.75
C TYR A 83 -9.85 -16.98 7.24
N THR A 84 -10.28 -18.07 7.86
CA THR A 84 -10.12 -18.36 9.29
C THR A 84 -9.40 -19.69 9.48
N SER A 85 -9.09 -20.06 10.72
CA SER A 85 -8.56 -21.40 11.00
C SER A 85 -9.55 -22.52 10.63
N SER A 86 -10.86 -22.28 10.75
CA SER A 86 -11.92 -23.22 10.35
C SER A 86 -12.18 -23.24 8.85
N ASN A 87 -11.87 -22.17 8.13
CA ASN A 87 -11.94 -22.09 6.67
C ASN A 87 -10.63 -21.51 6.12
N PRO A 88 -9.56 -22.32 6.01
CA PRO A 88 -8.23 -21.83 5.69
C PRO A 88 -8.11 -21.38 4.25
N ALA A 89 -7.35 -20.30 4.03
CA ALA A 89 -7.04 -19.82 2.70
C ALA A 89 -6.32 -20.89 1.86
N PRO A 90 -6.75 -21.09 0.59
CA PRO A 90 -6.05 -21.98 -0.32
C PRO A 90 -4.56 -21.65 -0.42
N HIS A 91 -3.72 -22.67 -0.57
CA HIS A 91 -2.26 -22.48 -0.59
C HIS A 91 -1.82 -21.46 -1.65
N TYR A 92 -2.39 -21.49 -2.85
CA TYR A 92 -2.00 -20.56 -3.92
C TYR A 92 -2.25 -19.11 -3.52
N LEU A 93 -3.35 -18.84 -2.81
CA LEU A 93 -3.72 -17.51 -2.36
C LEU A 93 -2.77 -17.00 -1.28
N ARG A 94 -2.42 -17.86 -0.31
CA ARG A 94 -1.43 -17.54 0.74
C ARG A 94 -0.06 -17.26 0.14
N LEU A 95 0.40 -18.14 -0.76
CA LEU A 95 1.67 -17.97 -1.48
C LEU A 95 1.69 -16.66 -2.28
N SER A 96 0.62 -16.36 -3.03
CA SER A 96 0.53 -15.10 -3.77
C SER A 96 0.47 -13.89 -2.85
N GLY A 97 -0.12 -14.00 -1.66
CA GLY A 97 -0.11 -12.93 -0.67
C GLY A 97 1.28 -12.67 -0.09
N ASP A 98 1.99 -13.72 0.32
CA ASP A 98 3.36 -13.63 0.82
C ASP A 98 4.29 -13.08 -0.27
N TYR A 99 4.18 -13.59 -1.50
CA TYR A 99 4.99 -13.11 -2.61
C TYR A 99 4.63 -11.69 -3.05
N PHE A 100 3.35 -11.31 -3.03
CA PHE A 100 2.95 -9.92 -3.33
C PHE A 100 3.55 -8.95 -2.31
N HIS A 101 3.56 -9.30 -1.02
CA HIS A 101 4.22 -8.50 0.00
C HIS A 101 5.74 -8.43 -0.22
N TYR A 102 6.38 -9.57 -0.53
CA TYR A 102 7.79 -9.59 -0.90
C TYR A 102 8.07 -8.64 -2.09
N HIS A 103 7.39 -8.87 -3.22
CA HIS A 103 7.58 -8.18 -4.48
C HIS A 103 7.26 -6.68 -4.40
N ARG A 104 6.15 -6.32 -3.74
CA ARG A 104 5.65 -4.94 -3.71
C ARG A 104 6.27 -4.10 -2.59
N ILE A 105 6.66 -4.74 -1.49
CA ILE A 105 7.05 -4.07 -0.24
C ILE A 105 8.49 -4.40 0.14
N HIS A 106 8.81 -5.67 0.36
CA HIS A 106 10.11 -6.07 0.92
C HIS A 106 11.31 -5.65 0.08
N ILE A 107 11.19 -5.78 -1.24
CA ILE A 107 12.24 -5.38 -2.21
C ILE A 107 11.95 -4.05 -2.90
N SER A 108 11.08 -3.21 -2.31
CA SER A 108 10.76 -1.92 -2.90
C SER A 108 12.02 -1.06 -3.07
N PRO A 109 12.25 -0.49 -4.27
CA PRO A 109 13.41 0.37 -4.51
C PRO A 109 13.27 1.74 -3.85
N LYS A 110 12.05 2.11 -3.41
CA LYS A 110 11.72 3.39 -2.79
C LYS A 110 11.08 3.20 -1.41
N PRO A 111 11.19 4.19 -0.50
CA PRO A 111 10.33 4.25 0.68
C PRO A 111 8.87 4.12 0.31
N LEU A 112 8.11 3.38 1.12
CA LEU A 112 6.69 3.15 0.88
C LEU A 112 5.83 3.90 1.87
N ILE A 113 4.81 4.59 1.36
CA ILE A 113 3.81 5.28 2.17
C ILE A 113 2.48 4.55 2.04
N ILE A 114 1.91 4.20 3.19
CA ILE A 114 0.60 3.56 3.33
C ILE A 114 -0.24 4.47 4.21
N SER A 115 -1.33 4.98 3.66
CA SER A 115 -2.25 5.88 4.36
C SER A 115 -3.53 5.16 4.75
N GLU A 116 -4.25 5.69 5.74
CA GLU A 116 -5.53 5.15 6.19
C GLU A 116 -6.63 5.27 5.12
N GLY A 117 -6.74 6.46 4.52
CA GLY A 117 -7.73 6.79 3.51
C GLY A 117 -7.25 6.54 2.09
N LYS A 118 -8.21 6.32 1.20
CA LYS A 118 -7.97 6.15 -0.24
C LYS A 118 -7.58 7.44 -0.94
N THR A 119 -7.80 8.59 -0.30
CA THR A 119 -7.63 9.94 -0.86
C THR A 119 -6.34 10.59 -0.43
N ASP A 120 -5.77 10.16 0.69
CA ASP A 120 -4.64 10.78 1.38
C ASP A 120 -3.40 10.87 0.50
N TYR A 121 -3.13 9.84 -0.32
CA TYR A 121 -2.01 9.89 -1.26
C TYR A 121 -2.14 11.06 -2.27
N THR A 122 -3.35 11.53 -2.56
CA THR A 122 -3.57 12.71 -3.40
C THR A 122 -3.17 13.95 -2.63
N TYR A 123 -3.65 14.11 -1.39
CA TYR A 123 -3.30 15.24 -0.53
C TYR A 123 -1.79 15.35 -0.31
N LEU A 124 -1.13 14.24 0.02
CA LEU A 124 0.33 14.18 0.20
C LEU A 124 1.08 14.59 -1.07
N LYS A 125 0.59 14.18 -2.25
CA LYS A 125 1.21 14.59 -3.52
C LYS A 125 1.08 16.08 -3.79
N GLU A 126 -0.09 16.66 -3.49
CA GLU A 126 -0.30 18.11 -3.65
C GLU A 126 0.56 18.89 -2.63
N ALA A 127 0.67 18.41 -1.39
CA ALA A 127 1.53 18.98 -0.36
C ALA A 127 3.02 18.91 -0.73
N ILE A 128 3.50 17.77 -1.22
CA ILE A 128 4.90 17.64 -1.70
C ILE A 128 5.16 18.62 -2.83
N LEU A 129 4.20 18.83 -3.74
CA LEU A 129 4.35 19.78 -4.84
C LEU A 129 4.33 21.24 -4.38
N TRP A 130 3.55 21.56 -3.36
CA TRP A 130 3.55 22.87 -2.71
C TRP A 130 4.92 23.17 -2.11
N HIS A 131 5.50 22.21 -1.40
CA HIS A 131 6.81 22.34 -0.73
C HIS A 131 8.02 21.97 -1.60
N LYS A 132 7.85 21.88 -2.92
CA LYS A 132 8.92 21.42 -3.84
C LYS A 132 10.16 22.30 -3.87
N SER A 133 10.07 23.56 -3.44
CA SER A 133 11.22 24.47 -3.33
C SER A 133 12.11 24.16 -2.10
N ASN A 134 11.60 23.39 -1.13
CA ASN A 134 12.39 22.95 0.01
C ASN A 134 13.39 21.87 -0.43
N ALA A 135 14.67 22.08 -0.14
CA ALA A 135 15.77 21.20 -0.59
C ALA A 135 15.59 19.74 -0.13
N ARG A 136 15.12 19.50 1.09
CA ARG A 136 14.92 18.13 1.60
C ARG A 136 13.75 17.45 0.89
N VAL A 137 12.65 18.17 0.67
CA VAL A 137 11.49 17.66 -0.07
C VAL A 137 11.87 17.32 -1.52
N ALA A 138 12.61 18.22 -2.20
CA ALA A 138 13.08 18.01 -3.57
C ALA A 138 14.13 16.90 -3.71
N THR A 139 14.84 16.57 -2.63
CA THR A 139 15.84 15.48 -2.65
C THR A 139 15.19 14.13 -2.32
N ASN A 140 14.32 14.10 -1.31
CA ASN A 140 13.82 12.83 -0.75
C ASN A 140 12.45 12.41 -1.30
N LEU A 141 11.56 13.36 -1.60
CA LEU A 141 10.15 13.08 -1.88
C LEU A 141 9.77 13.28 -3.35
N VAL A 142 10.49 14.14 -4.08
CA VAL A 142 10.15 14.46 -5.47
C VAL A 142 11.34 14.95 -6.32
N ASP A 143 11.61 14.26 -7.43
CA ASP A 143 12.52 14.71 -8.48
C ASP A 143 11.78 15.59 -9.51
N ILE A 144 11.90 16.90 -9.36
CA ILE A 144 11.25 17.89 -10.23
C ILE A 144 11.79 17.83 -11.66
N SER A 145 13.04 17.40 -11.88
CA SER A 145 13.61 17.31 -13.23
C SER A 145 12.89 16.26 -14.09
N ARG A 146 12.30 15.24 -13.46
CA ARG A 146 11.53 14.17 -14.10
C ARG A 146 10.03 14.45 -14.13
N PHE A 147 9.58 15.62 -13.69
CA PHE A 147 8.17 15.96 -13.76
C PHE A 147 7.71 15.94 -15.22
N PRO A 148 6.55 15.34 -15.53
CA PRO A 148 6.05 15.25 -16.90
C PRO A 148 5.85 16.65 -17.48
N THR A 149 6.50 16.92 -18.61
CA THR A 149 6.20 18.09 -19.43
C THR A 149 4.90 17.87 -20.22
N LYS A 150 4.26 18.96 -20.67
CA LYS A 150 3.00 18.90 -21.43
C LYS A 150 3.12 17.87 -22.57
N GLY A 151 2.17 16.93 -22.62
CA GLY A 151 2.08 15.91 -23.67
C GLY A 151 2.71 14.55 -23.34
N LYS A 152 3.50 14.41 -22.27
CA LYS A 152 4.02 13.10 -21.82
C LYS A 152 3.26 12.59 -20.60
N LYS A 153 2.79 11.35 -20.66
CA LYS A 153 2.25 10.67 -19.47
C LYS A 153 3.40 10.44 -18.49
N ALA A 154 3.21 10.87 -17.25
CA ALA A 154 4.13 10.54 -16.17
C ALA A 154 4.02 9.06 -15.82
N ASN A 155 5.16 8.36 -15.80
CA ASN A 155 5.24 7.01 -15.25
C ASN A 155 5.27 7.02 -13.71
N GLY A 156 5.29 8.21 -13.08
CA GLY A 156 5.34 8.38 -11.62
C GLY A 156 6.72 8.15 -11.02
N ASP A 157 7.75 8.05 -11.85
CA ASP A 157 9.15 7.88 -11.49
C ASP A 157 9.74 9.10 -10.75
N HIS A 158 9.19 10.30 -11.00
CA HIS A 158 9.52 11.54 -10.30
C HIS A 158 9.22 11.54 -8.79
N TRP A 159 8.42 10.61 -8.26
CA TRP A 159 8.22 10.54 -6.81
C TRP A 159 9.40 9.82 -6.16
N GLY A 160 10.05 10.44 -5.16
CA GLY A 160 11.11 9.80 -4.37
C GLY A 160 10.60 8.69 -3.46
N VAL A 161 9.29 8.71 -3.17
CA VAL A 161 8.55 7.71 -2.41
C VAL A 161 7.46 7.07 -3.26
N ASP A 162 7.01 5.88 -2.88
CA ASP A 162 5.93 5.19 -3.57
C ASP A 162 4.71 4.98 -2.65
N PHE A 163 3.54 5.36 -3.15
CA PHE A 163 2.30 5.34 -2.40
C PHE A 163 1.54 4.04 -2.69
N VAL A 164 1.33 3.22 -1.66
CA VAL A 164 0.54 2.00 -1.78
C VAL A 164 -0.94 2.38 -1.92
N LYS A 165 -1.43 2.35 -3.16
CA LYS A 165 -2.85 2.58 -3.43
C LYS A 165 -3.69 1.44 -2.86
N HIS A 166 -4.86 1.81 -2.33
CA HIS A 166 -5.94 0.92 -1.90
C HIS A 166 -6.61 0.20 -3.09
N SER A 167 -5.82 -0.59 -3.81
CA SER A 167 -6.24 -1.38 -4.96
C SER A 167 -6.88 -2.70 -4.51
N LYS A 168 -7.61 -3.38 -5.40
CA LYS A 168 -8.13 -4.73 -5.14
C LYS A 168 -7.03 -5.73 -4.75
N SER A 169 -5.81 -5.57 -5.26
CA SER A 169 -4.68 -6.46 -4.91
C SER A 169 -4.14 -6.13 -3.51
N ALA A 170 -4.02 -4.85 -3.16
CA ALA A 170 -3.60 -4.43 -1.83
C ALA A 170 -4.64 -4.85 -0.76
N ASP A 171 -5.93 -4.65 -1.06
CA ASP A 171 -7.04 -5.14 -0.24
C ASP A 171 -6.97 -6.67 -0.07
N ARG A 172 -6.83 -7.40 -1.19
CA ARG A 172 -6.81 -8.87 -1.19
C ARG A 172 -5.63 -9.48 -0.44
N PHE A 173 -4.42 -8.92 -0.62
CA PHE A 173 -3.18 -9.58 -0.18
C PHE A 173 -2.50 -8.93 1.03
N LEU A 174 -2.79 -7.66 1.29
CA LEU A 174 -2.18 -6.87 2.37
C LEU A 174 -3.20 -6.39 3.41
N ASP A 175 -4.50 -6.64 3.17
CA ASP A 175 -5.61 -6.12 3.97
C ASP A 175 -5.71 -4.59 3.98
N VAL A 176 -5.24 -3.92 2.92
CA VAL A 176 -5.26 -2.45 2.78
C VAL A 176 -6.47 -2.04 1.92
N SER A 177 -7.63 -1.90 2.57
CA SER A 177 -8.93 -1.68 1.90
C SER A 177 -9.53 -0.27 2.08
N GLY A 178 -8.95 0.54 2.97
CA GLY A 178 -9.45 1.84 3.43
C GLY A 178 -10.29 1.73 4.70
N GLY A 179 -9.85 2.39 5.78
CA GLY A 179 -10.45 2.39 7.13
C GLY A 179 -9.46 1.96 8.23
N GLY A 180 -9.33 2.75 9.31
CA GLY A 180 -8.26 2.68 10.31
C GLY A 180 -8.00 1.32 10.97
N GLY A 181 -9.04 0.52 11.19
CA GLY A 181 -8.92 -0.83 11.78
C GLY A 181 -8.06 -1.81 10.96
N ASN A 182 -7.74 -1.48 9.71
CA ASN A 182 -6.96 -2.33 8.82
C ASN A 182 -5.44 -2.11 8.92
N LEU A 183 -4.98 -0.93 9.36
CA LEU A 183 -3.54 -0.62 9.38
C LEU A 183 -2.77 -1.38 10.46
N VAL A 184 -3.37 -1.62 11.63
CA VAL A 184 -2.76 -2.47 12.67
C VAL A 184 -2.55 -3.90 12.16
N LYS A 185 -3.52 -4.43 11.41
CA LYS A 185 -3.41 -5.77 10.80
C LYS A 185 -2.29 -5.80 9.76
N PHE A 186 -2.19 -4.76 8.93
CA PHE A 186 -1.08 -4.62 8.00
C PHE A 186 0.28 -4.61 8.72
N CYS A 187 0.42 -3.86 9.81
CA CYS A 187 1.68 -3.79 10.57
C CYS A 187 2.09 -5.17 11.10
N LYS A 188 1.16 -5.89 11.74
CA LYS A 188 1.37 -7.28 12.19
C LYS A 188 1.76 -8.21 11.04
N LEU A 189 1.03 -8.12 9.93
CA LEU A 189 1.29 -8.91 8.73
C LEU A 189 2.68 -8.62 8.16
N HIS A 190 3.10 -7.36 8.14
CA HIS A 190 4.41 -6.93 7.67
C HIS A 190 5.52 -7.53 8.54
N ILE A 191 5.41 -7.44 9.86
CA ILE A 191 6.38 -8.02 10.81
C ILE A 191 6.45 -9.55 10.65
N GLU A 192 5.31 -10.23 10.55
CA GLU A 192 5.29 -11.69 10.43
C GLU A 192 5.83 -12.21 9.09
N ARG A 193 5.60 -11.48 7.99
CA ARG A 193 6.09 -11.88 6.67
C ARG A 193 7.56 -11.60 6.49
N THR A 194 8.06 -10.46 6.95
CA THR A 194 9.49 -10.09 6.83
C THR A 194 10.41 -11.11 7.51
N LYS A 195 9.97 -11.75 8.61
CA LYS A 195 10.70 -12.88 9.25
C LYS A 195 11.02 -14.05 8.32
N LYS A 196 10.25 -14.22 7.24
CA LYS A 196 10.40 -15.34 6.29
C LYS A 196 11.28 -14.97 5.08
N PHE A 197 11.62 -13.71 4.92
CA PHE A 197 12.30 -13.20 3.75
C PHE A 197 13.79 -13.04 4.03
N HIS A 198 14.60 -13.17 2.98
CA HIS A 198 16.02 -12.85 3.05
C HIS A 198 16.22 -11.37 3.42
N ALA A 199 17.33 -11.06 4.09
CA ALA A 199 17.69 -9.68 4.35
C ALA A 199 18.02 -8.95 3.04
N VAL A 200 17.56 -7.71 2.93
CA VAL A 200 17.87 -6.82 1.79
C VAL A 200 18.79 -5.72 2.30
N GLU A 201 19.97 -5.60 1.69
CA GLU A 201 20.86 -4.49 1.99
C GLU A 201 20.22 -3.15 1.60
N GLY A 202 20.31 -2.15 2.47
CA GLY A 202 19.69 -0.84 2.22
C GLY A 202 18.16 -0.90 2.09
N GLN A 203 17.50 -1.87 2.76
CA GLN A 203 16.05 -2.03 2.74
C GLN A 203 15.34 -0.70 3.02
N LYS A 204 14.41 -0.33 2.13
CA LYS A 204 13.69 0.93 2.23
C LYS A 204 12.61 0.89 3.32
N PRO A 205 12.35 2.04 3.97
CA PRO A 205 11.36 2.13 5.04
C PRO A 205 9.93 1.97 4.49
N VAL A 206 9.08 1.38 5.32
CA VAL A 206 7.63 1.30 5.17
C VAL A 206 7.02 2.23 6.20
N ILE A 207 6.34 3.26 5.73
CA ILE A 207 5.79 4.35 6.53
C ILE A 207 4.27 4.26 6.49
N VAL A 208 3.66 3.99 7.64
CA VAL A 208 2.21 3.93 7.82
C VAL A 208 1.76 5.25 8.43
N ILE A 209 1.00 6.04 7.68
CA ILE A 209 0.42 7.30 8.15
C ILE A 209 -0.97 7.01 8.72
N VAL A 210 -1.21 7.48 9.95
CA VAL A 210 -2.47 7.26 10.69
C VAL A 210 -3.08 8.59 11.11
N ASP A 211 -4.40 8.68 11.07
CA ASP A 211 -5.11 9.80 11.69
C ASP A 211 -4.79 9.83 13.20
N ASN A 212 -4.75 11.02 13.78
CA ASN A 212 -4.49 11.22 15.21
C ASN A 212 -5.81 11.46 15.96
N ASP A 213 -6.70 10.48 15.88
CA ASP A 213 -8.03 10.48 16.47
C ASP A 213 -8.25 9.28 17.41
N LYS A 214 -9.43 9.23 18.04
CA LYS A 214 -9.83 8.09 18.88
C LYS A 214 -9.83 6.73 18.17
N GLN A 215 -10.00 6.67 16.85
CA GLN A 215 -9.98 5.40 16.11
C GLN A 215 -8.57 4.80 16.03
N SER A 216 -7.53 5.61 16.24
CA SER A 216 -6.13 5.19 16.27
C SER A 216 -5.66 4.62 17.63
N GLU A 217 -6.50 4.57 18.66
CA GLU A 217 -6.12 3.99 19.97
C GLU A 217 -5.60 2.54 19.87
N GLY A 218 -6.19 1.75 18.96
CA GLY A 218 -5.73 0.39 18.66
C GLY A 218 -4.31 0.35 18.08
N MET A 219 -3.90 1.38 17.33
CA MET A 219 -2.54 1.53 16.81
C MET A 219 -1.56 1.85 17.92
N TRP A 220 -1.90 2.76 18.83
CA TRP A 220 -1.06 3.12 19.98
C TRP A 220 -0.81 1.93 20.90
N THR A 221 -1.87 1.17 21.20
CA THR A 221 -1.77 -0.07 21.99
C THR A 221 -0.87 -1.10 21.29
N PHE A 222 -1.02 -1.27 19.98
CA PHE A 222 -0.18 -2.17 19.20
C PHE A 222 1.30 -1.77 19.23
N ILE A 223 1.61 -0.50 18.98
CA ILE A 223 2.99 0.00 18.97
C ILE A 223 3.64 -0.18 20.35
N LYS A 224 2.95 0.19 21.43
CA LYS A 224 3.49 0.05 22.79
C LYS A 224 3.88 -1.39 23.11
N ARG A 225 3.01 -2.33 22.73
CA ARG A 225 3.24 -3.76 22.91
C ARG A 225 4.37 -4.28 22.02
N GLU A 226 4.38 -3.92 20.74
CA GLU A 226 5.36 -4.43 19.77
C GLU A 226 6.78 -3.94 20.06
N THR A 227 6.90 -2.69 20.53
CA THR A 227 8.18 -2.06 20.86
C THR A 227 8.62 -2.29 22.31
N ASN A 228 7.78 -2.92 23.14
CA ASN A 228 7.97 -2.99 24.60
C ASN A 228 8.29 -1.62 25.23
N SER A 229 7.72 -0.54 24.70
CA SER A 229 8.04 0.82 25.12
C SER A 229 7.48 1.13 26.51
N LEU A 230 8.36 1.59 27.40
CA LEU A 230 7.99 2.17 28.70
C LEU A 230 7.49 3.62 28.56
N ALA A 231 7.91 4.32 27.50
CA ALA A 231 7.45 5.68 27.21
C ALA A 231 5.99 5.71 26.77
N LYS A 232 5.37 6.90 26.88
CA LYS A 232 4.01 7.16 26.40
C LYS A 232 3.93 6.94 24.87
N VAL A 233 2.90 6.23 24.44
CA VAL A 233 2.56 5.98 23.03
C VAL A 233 1.10 6.38 22.87
N ASP A 234 0.86 7.54 22.28
CA ASP A 234 -0.46 8.21 22.23
C ASP A 234 -0.61 9.12 21.00
N GLY A 235 0.24 8.94 19.98
CA GLY A 235 0.26 9.81 18.81
C GLY A 235 0.92 11.19 19.03
N SER A 236 1.55 11.46 20.18
CA SER A 236 2.25 12.73 20.44
C SER A 236 3.61 12.87 19.74
N LYS A 237 4.32 11.75 19.50
CA LYS A 237 5.59 11.76 18.76
C LYS A 237 5.35 11.96 17.26
N THR A 238 6.31 12.57 16.59
CA THR A 238 6.30 12.72 15.12
C THR A 238 6.29 11.37 14.40
N TYR A 239 6.96 10.35 14.95
CA TYR A 239 6.87 8.97 14.49
C TYR A 239 7.15 7.96 15.62
N TYR A 240 6.85 6.69 15.31
CA TYR A 240 7.22 5.52 16.09
C TYR A 240 7.88 4.50 15.16
N LYS A 241 9.12 4.10 15.47
CA LYS A 241 9.78 2.97 14.81
C LYS A 241 9.29 1.67 15.44
N VAL A 242 8.56 0.87 14.67
CA VAL A 242 7.86 -0.34 15.16
C VAL A 242 8.69 -1.60 14.94
N SER A 243 9.42 -1.69 13.83
CA SER A 243 10.37 -2.77 13.54
C SER A 243 11.58 -2.22 12.76
N SER A 244 12.42 -3.09 12.19
CA SER A 244 13.65 -2.68 11.47
C SER A 244 13.41 -1.60 10.42
N ASN A 245 12.39 -1.77 9.58
CA ASN A 245 12.04 -0.83 8.51
C ASN A 245 10.58 -0.33 8.56
N LEU A 246 9.80 -0.66 9.60
CA LEU A 246 8.41 -0.21 9.75
C LEU A 246 8.30 1.00 10.68
N TYR A 247 7.71 2.07 10.16
CA TYR A 247 7.44 3.32 10.88
C TYR A 247 5.95 3.63 10.88
N VAL A 248 5.44 4.16 11.99
CA VAL A 248 4.09 4.73 12.09
C VAL A 248 4.20 6.22 12.35
N VAL A 249 3.52 7.02 11.55
CA VAL A 249 3.56 8.48 11.57
C VAL A 249 2.13 9.00 11.83
N PRO A 250 1.81 9.52 13.02
CA PRO A 250 0.56 10.23 13.22
C PRO A 250 0.49 11.49 12.35
N ILE A 251 -0.71 11.84 11.90
CA ILE A 251 -0.96 13.20 11.39
C ILE A 251 -0.60 14.21 12.49
N PRO A 252 0.23 15.23 12.19
CA PRO A 252 0.64 16.23 13.18
C PRO A 252 -0.60 16.98 13.67
N LYS A 253 -0.67 17.23 14.98
CA LYS A 253 -1.70 18.10 15.54
C LYS A 253 -1.32 19.54 15.25
N PRO A 254 -2.14 20.33 14.54
CA PRO A 254 -1.90 21.75 14.39
C PRO A 254 -1.85 22.43 15.76
N ALA A 255 -1.08 23.51 15.88
CA ALA A 255 -0.91 24.21 17.15
C ALA A 255 -2.28 24.66 17.73
N GLY A 256 -2.54 24.31 19.00
CA GLY A 256 -3.80 24.67 19.69
C GLY A 256 -4.96 23.68 19.52
N LEU A 257 -4.84 22.67 18.66
CA LEU A 257 -5.86 21.62 18.50
C LEU A 257 -5.57 20.44 19.44
N VAL A 258 -6.46 20.24 20.42
CA VAL A 258 -6.38 19.13 21.39
C VAL A 258 -7.17 17.90 20.92
N GLU A 259 -8.05 18.08 19.93
CA GLU A 259 -9.03 17.08 19.49
C GLU A 259 -8.50 16.05 18.46
N ASP A 260 -9.41 15.21 17.97
CA ASP A 260 -9.22 14.26 16.87
C ASP A 260 -8.75 14.98 15.61
N VAL A 261 -7.56 14.62 15.09
CA VAL A 261 -7.01 15.20 13.86
C VAL A 261 -6.95 14.15 12.77
N TYR A 262 -7.52 14.46 11.61
CA TYR A 262 -7.45 13.65 10.40
C TYR A 262 -6.82 14.45 9.27
N ILE A 263 -6.26 13.77 8.26
CA ILE A 263 -5.40 14.41 7.25
C ILE A 263 -6.05 15.59 6.52
N GLU A 264 -7.37 15.57 6.29
CA GLU A 264 -8.04 16.69 5.61
C GLU A 264 -7.97 17.99 6.43
N MET A 265 -7.89 17.93 7.77
CA MET A 265 -7.79 19.12 8.63
C MET A 265 -6.49 19.91 8.45
N LEU A 266 -5.53 19.38 7.71
CA LEU A 266 -4.32 20.12 7.32
C LEU A 266 -4.58 21.09 6.16
N PHE A 267 -5.79 21.11 5.59
CA PHE A 267 -6.19 22.12 4.61
C PHE A 267 -6.86 23.32 5.29
N PRO A 268 -6.74 24.53 4.72
CA PRO A 268 -7.43 25.71 5.22
C PRO A 268 -8.96 25.54 5.21
N ASP A 269 -9.60 26.22 6.16
CA ASP A 269 -11.05 26.19 6.38
C ASP A 269 -11.88 26.54 5.14
N GLU A 270 -11.40 27.45 4.29
CA GLU A 270 -12.05 27.82 3.03
C GLU A 270 -12.18 26.63 2.07
N TRP A 271 -11.18 25.74 2.05
CA TRP A 271 -11.18 24.56 1.20
C TRP A 271 -12.03 23.45 1.82
N LEU A 272 -11.97 23.30 3.15
CA LEU A 272 -12.83 22.36 3.89
C LEU A 272 -14.33 22.65 3.73
N LYS A 273 -14.69 23.90 3.42
CA LYS A 273 -16.07 24.38 3.21
C LYS A 273 -16.39 24.65 1.74
N TYR A 274 -15.48 24.35 0.82
CA TYR A 274 -15.62 24.68 -0.61
C TYR A 274 -16.84 24.00 -1.22
N GLU A 275 -17.71 24.76 -1.88
CA GLU A 275 -18.88 24.21 -2.58
C GLU A 275 -18.51 23.81 -4.03
N LEU A 276 -18.80 22.56 -4.39
CA LEU A 276 -18.53 22.03 -5.71
C LEU A 276 -19.85 21.83 -6.46
N ASP A 277 -20.08 22.66 -7.48
CA ASP A 277 -21.32 22.65 -8.27
C ASP A 277 -22.58 22.78 -7.38
N GLY A 278 -22.53 23.67 -6.38
CA GLY A 278 -23.61 23.88 -5.40
C GLY A 278 -23.78 22.76 -4.36
N ARG A 279 -22.89 21.76 -4.33
CA ARG A 279 -22.88 20.69 -3.33
C ARG A 279 -21.86 20.97 -2.23
N LYS A 280 -22.20 20.60 -0.99
CA LYS A 280 -21.36 20.81 0.19
C LYS A 280 -20.43 19.61 0.46
N PRO A 281 -19.23 19.83 1.00
CA PRO A 281 -18.33 18.74 1.36
C PRO A 281 -18.86 17.95 2.56
N LYS A 282 -18.80 16.62 2.46
CA LYS A 282 -19.03 15.69 3.57
C LYS A 282 -17.86 14.74 3.70
N LEU A 283 -16.85 15.24 4.40
CA LEU A 283 -15.55 14.57 4.55
C LEU A 283 -15.58 13.51 5.67
N ARG A 284 -16.41 13.67 6.70
CA ARG A 284 -16.67 12.62 7.69
C ARG A 284 -18.01 11.96 7.41
N GLN A 285 -18.00 10.63 7.40
CA GLN A 285 -19.18 9.80 7.18
C GLN A 285 -19.21 8.70 8.22
N LYS A 286 -20.37 8.45 8.81
CA LYS A 286 -20.56 7.25 9.63
C LYS A 286 -20.56 6.01 8.73
N LYS A 287 -20.16 4.87 9.28
CA LYS A 287 -20.19 3.60 8.54
C LYS A 287 -21.61 3.31 8.04
N GLY A 288 -21.76 3.15 6.73
CA GLY A 288 -23.05 2.87 6.08
C GLY A 288 -23.87 4.11 5.72
N GLU A 289 -23.41 5.31 6.09
CA GLU A 289 -24.05 6.56 5.69
C GLU A 289 -23.87 6.82 4.19
N LYS A 290 -24.95 7.21 3.51
CA LYS A 290 -24.92 7.60 2.10
C LYS A 290 -24.83 9.12 1.98
N LEU A 291 -24.10 9.58 0.98
CA LEU A 291 -24.08 10.99 0.58
C LEU A 291 -25.45 11.41 0.08
N GLN A 292 -25.90 12.59 0.49
CA GLN A 292 -27.07 13.23 -0.09
C GLN A 292 -26.74 13.81 -1.48
N PRO A 293 -27.73 14.01 -2.37
CA PRO A 293 -27.50 14.63 -3.68
C PRO A 293 -26.86 16.03 -3.60
N SER A 294 -27.11 16.77 -2.52
CA SER A 294 -26.52 18.08 -2.21
C SER A 294 -25.12 18.01 -1.59
N GLU A 295 -24.53 16.82 -1.48
CA GLU A 295 -23.24 16.60 -0.83
C GLU A 295 -22.23 15.96 -1.80
N TYR A 296 -20.93 16.14 -1.53
CA TYR A 296 -19.86 15.39 -2.17
C TYR A 296 -18.86 14.84 -1.15
N GLY A 297 -18.28 13.68 -1.44
CA GLY A 297 -17.39 12.97 -0.51
C GLY A 297 -15.90 13.24 -0.72
N LYS A 298 -15.06 12.62 0.13
CA LYS A 298 -13.60 12.71 0.10
C LYS A 298 -12.99 12.50 -1.29
N GLY A 299 -13.53 11.58 -2.09
CA GLY A 299 -13.03 11.28 -3.44
C GLY A 299 -13.12 12.48 -4.40
N GLU A 300 -14.24 13.18 -4.39
CA GLU A 300 -14.41 14.41 -5.17
C GLU A 300 -13.63 15.56 -4.56
N PHE A 301 -13.58 15.66 -3.22
CA PHE A 301 -12.72 16.64 -2.53
C PHE A 301 -11.25 16.53 -2.97
N ALA A 302 -10.68 15.33 -2.96
CA ALA A 302 -9.29 15.11 -3.40
C ALA A 302 -9.06 15.43 -4.88
N SER A 303 -9.96 14.99 -5.76
CA SER A 303 -9.73 15.04 -7.21
C SER A 303 -10.20 16.33 -7.87
N LYS A 304 -11.40 16.82 -7.51
CA LYS A 304 -12.07 17.96 -8.13
C LYS A 304 -11.92 19.27 -7.37
N VAL A 305 -11.53 19.23 -6.10
CA VAL A 305 -11.28 20.45 -5.30
C VAL A 305 -9.78 20.65 -5.13
N ILE A 306 -9.12 19.80 -4.34
CA ILE A 306 -7.71 19.99 -3.97
C ILE A 306 -6.79 19.89 -5.19
N ARG A 307 -6.81 18.76 -5.91
CA ARG A 307 -5.95 18.57 -7.08
C ARG A 307 -6.28 19.49 -8.25
N ALA A 308 -7.55 19.82 -8.44
CA ALA A 308 -7.97 20.74 -9.51
C ALA A 308 -7.49 22.18 -9.27
N ASN A 309 -7.33 22.57 -8.00
CA ASN A 309 -6.82 23.87 -7.59
C ASN A 309 -5.35 23.82 -7.14
N ARG A 310 -4.57 22.86 -7.66
CA ARG A 310 -3.13 22.73 -7.38
C ARG A 310 -2.41 24.07 -7.53
N GLY A 311 -1.62 24.41 -6.52
CA GLY A 311 -0.85 25.67 -6.48
C GLY A 311 -1.64 26.88 -5.98
N LYS A 312 -2.96 26.74 -5.73
CA LYS A 312 -3.78 27.73 -5.05
C LYS A 312 -4.14 27.32 -3.62
N VAL A 313 -4.27 26.01 -3.38
CA VAL A 313 -4.53 25.45 -2.06
C VAL A 313 -3.26 25.52 -1.22
N ASP A 314 -3.27 26.29 -0.13
CA ASP A 314 -2.17 26.32 0.83
C ASP A 314 -2.03 24.95 1.53
N CYS A 315 -0.83 24.38 1.46
CA CYS A 315 -0.50 23.10 2.09
C CYS A 315 0.59 23.26 3.17
N SER A 316 0.71 24.44 3.78
CA SER A 316 1.76 24.73 4.76
C SER A 316 1.70 23.84 6.00
N GLU A 317 0.49 23.53 6.50
CA GLU A 317 0.29 22.65 7.67
C GLU A 317 0.70 21.18 7.43
N PHE A 318 0.94 20.77 6.17
CA PHE A 318 1.53 19.46 5.87
C PHE A 318 3.04 19.42 6.11
N TYR A 319 3.71 20.56 6.27
CA TYR A 319 5.16 20.63 6.32
C TYR A 319 5.79 19.76 7.43
N PRO A 320 5.29 19.74 8.69
CA PRO A 320 5.84 18.88 9.73
C PRO A 320 5.76 17.39 9.39
N LEU A 321 4.68 16.98 8.73
CA LEU A 321 4.51 15.61 8.24
C LEU A 321 5.55 15.30 7.15
N LEU A 322 5.72 16.18 6.17
CA LEU A 322 6.69 15.99 5.09
C LEU A 322 8.14 15.97 5.60
N GLN A 323 8.45 16.75 6.63
CA GLN A 323 9.76 16.75 7.27
C GLN A 323 10.04 15.40 7.92
N THR A 324 9.07 14.85 8.65
CA THR A 324 9.15 13.51 9.24
C THR A 324 9.36 12.43 8.16
N LEU A 325 8.66 12.54 7.02
CA LEU A 325 8.87 11.62 5.89
C LEU A 325 10.28 11.73 5.31
N CYS A 326 10.84 12.94 5.25
CA CYS A 326 12.23 13.14 4.83
C CYS A 326 13.20 12.47 5.81
N ASP A 327 13.05 12.71 7.12
CA ASP A 327 13.90 12.14 8.17
C ASP A 327 13.93 10.61 8.13
N ILE A 328 12.79 9.98 7.84
CA ILE A 328 12.71 8.53 7.71
C ILE A 328 13.35 8.06 6.39
N ALA A 329 13.19 8.81 5.30
CA ALA A 329 13.68 8.44 3.98
C ALA A 329 15.21 8.53 3.85
N ASP A 330 15.84 9.53 4.46
CA ASP A 330 17.29 9.73 4.48
C ASP A 330 17.99 9.02 5.65
N GLY A 331 17.22 8.42 6.57
CA GLY A 331 17.73 7.65 7.70
C GLY A 331 18.21 8.50 8.88
N THR A 332 17.86 9.80 8.91
CA THR A 332 18.20 10.68 10.04
C THR A 332 17.18 10.65 11.17
N ALA A 333 16.11 9.86 11.04
CA ALA A 333 15.16 9.58 12.10
C ALA A 333 15.85 8.85 13.28
N THR A 334 16.10 9.57 14.38
CA THR A 334 16.73 9.08 15.62
C THR A 334 15.78 8.38 16.59
#